data_AF-A0A6M3K3G7-F1
#
_entry.id   AF-A0A6M3K3G7-F1
#
_cell.length_a   1.000
_cell.length_b   1.000
_cell.length_c   1.000
_cell.angle_alpha   90.00
_cell.angle_beta   90.00
_cell.angle_gamma   90.00
#
_symmetry.space_group_name_H-M   'P 1'
#
loop_
_entity.id
_entity.type
_entity.pdbx_description
1 polymer ?
#
loop_
_entity_poly.entity_id
_entity_poly.type
_entity_poly.pdbx_seq_one_letter_code
_entity_poly.pdbx_strand_id
1 'polypeptide(L)'
;MSSKLSKLFRWHKKVEIKRGDKVLETVYVRLVGDADFQEAKNVSLKHSKQLRVKLRNKESEEYDANFSDLDTLTRDELIMGVTYGEIPDYRDEALLTIPEKELPELPDNPTLEQQEDYETKAGEIRGERAKAIADFIEKRAEERKAEFAKIDDIDKLREMYTHSIINMKCGEEFTRVFREYQIYKGTYLDNKFKTLAFESFEEFNECAPQLKATLLSAYVNLELSGEDLKN
;
A
#
# COMPACT_ATOMS: atom_id res chain seq x y z
N MET A 1 15.01 10.43 34.14
CA MET A 1 15.62 9.40 33.29
C MET A 1 14.57 8.94 32.29
N SER A 2 14.76 9.24 31.00
CA SER A 2 13.86 8.78 29.94
C SER A 2 14.10 7.28 29.73
N SER A 3 13.08 6.43 29.90
CA SER A 3 13.23 4.98 29.69
C SER A 3 13.57 4.70 28.21
N LYS A 4 14.31 3.63 27.90
CA LYS A 4 14.58 3.21 26.50
C LYS A 4 13.30 3.11 25.67
N LEU A 5 12.17 2.77 26.30
CA LEU A 5 10.83 2.74 25.68
C LEU A 5 10.38 4.11 25.16
N SER A 6 10.63 5.19 25.91
CA SER A 6 10.24 6.56 25.51
C SER A 6 11.02 7.09 24.28
N LYS A 7 12.18 6.50 23.98
CA LYS A 7 12.95 6.83 22.76
C LYS A 7 12.36 6.21 21.50
N LEU A 8 11.73 5.02 21.61
CA LEU A 8 11.02 4.39 20.50
C LEU A 8 9.88 5.29 19.97
N PHE A 9 9.17 5.98 20.86
CA PHE A 9 8.09 6.91 20.49
C PHE A 9 8.59 8.26 19.91
N ARG A 10 9.89 8.51 19.90
CA ARG A 10 10.52 9.71 19.31
C ARG A 10 11.34 9.38 18.07
N TRP A 11 11.21 8.16 17.55
CA TRP A 11 11.94 7.74 16.37
C TRP A 11 11.54 8.58 15.15
N HIS A 12 12.54 9.03 14.42
CA HIS A 12 12.38 9.86 13.23
C HIS A 12 13.53 9.63 12.25
N LYS A 13 13.30 10.01 11.00
CA LYS A 13 14.33 10.11 9.97
C LYS A 13 14.55 11.58 9.63
N LYS A 14 15.79 12.04 9.71
CA LYS A 14 16.20 13.34 9.17
C LYS A 14 16.26 13.23 7.66
N VAL A 15 15.57 14.11 6.95
CA VAL A 15 15.53 14.16 5.49
C VAL A 15 16.02 15.53 5.03
N GLU A 16 17.03 15.53 4.17
CA GLU A 16 17.56 16.76 3.56
C GLU A 16 16.93 16.95 2.19
N ILE A 17 16.18 18.03 2.01
CA ILE A 17 15.59 18.42 0.72
C ILE A 17 16.68 19.15 -0.07
N LYS A 18 17.10 18.59 -1.20
CA LYS A 18 18.23 19.09 -1.99
C LYS A 18 17.82 19.57 -3.38
N ARG A 19 18.56 20.55 -3.91
CA ARG A 19 18.55 20.94 -5.32
C ARG A 19 19.97 20.88 -5.85
N GLY A 20 20.30 19.81 -6.57
CA GLY A 20 21.71 19.44 -6.82
C GLY A 20 22.41 19.10 -5.51
N ASP A 21 23.61 19.63 -5.30
CA ASP A 21 24.39 19.40 -4.07
C ASP A 21 23.99 20.32 -2.91
N LYS A 22 23.11 21.31 -3.15
CA LYS A 22 22.69 22.27 -2.13
C LYS A 22 21.49 21.74 -1.34
N VAL A 23 21.64 21.65 -0.02
CA VAL A 23 20.51 21.45 0.91
C VAL A 23 19.70 22.74 0.99
N LEU A 24 18.43 22.65 0.64
CA LEU A 24 17.46 23.74 0.74
C LEU A 24 16.81 23.78 2.12
N GLU A 25 16.41 22.62 2.62
CA GLU A 25 15.67 22.47 3.89
C GLU A 25 16.02 21.12 4.53
N THR A 26 15.89 21.03 5.84
CA THR A 26 15.93 19.76 6.57
C THR A 26 14.60 19.56 7.27
N VAL A 27 13.98 18.40 7.06
CA VAL A 27 12.75 18.00 7.74
C VAL A 27 12.97 16.69 8.51
N TYR A 28 12.07 16.42 9.45
CA TYR A 28 12.09 15.25 10.31
C TYR A 28 10.78 14.49 10.12
N VAL A 29 10.89 13.27 9.60
CA VAL A 29 9.75 12.39 9.32
C VAL A 29 9.62 11.37 10.45
N ARG A 30 8.44 11.24 11.05
CA ARG A 30 8.16 10.25 12.10
C ARG A 30 6.87 9.49 11.84
N LEU A 31 6.71 8.35 12.50
CA LEU A 31 5.43 7.63 12.52
C LEU A 31 4.37 8.49 13.20
N VAL A 32 3.18 8.51 12.60
CA VAL A 32 2.03 9.21 13.17
C VAL A 32 1.44 8.42 14.33
N GLY A 33 0.81 9.12 15.29
CA GLY A 33 0.12 8.45 16.39
C GLY A 33 -1.26 7.93 15.98
N ASP A 34 -1.93 7.21 16.89
CA ASP A 34 -3.25 6.62 16.62
C ASP A 34 -4.31 7.66 16.23
N ALA A 35 -4.29 8.84 16.85
CA ALA A 35 -5.23 9.91 16.54
C ALA A 35 -5.08 10.39 15.09
N ASP A 36 -3.84 10.69 14.67
CA ASP A 36 -3.50 11.09 13.32
C ASP A 36 -3.79 9.96 12.30
N PHE A 37 -3.56 8.71 12.68
CA PHE A 37 -3.89 7.54 11.87
C PHE A 37 -5.41 7.44 11.60
N GLN A 38 -6.24 7.62 12.63
CA GLN A 38 -7.70 7.63 12.46
C GLN A 38 -8.16 8.83 11.64
N GLU A 39 -7.53 9.99 11.80
CA GLU A 39 -7.80 11.17 10.98
C GLU A 39 -7.48 10.90 9.50
N ALA A 40 -6.29 10.34 9.22
CA ALA A 40 -5.87 9.93 7.87
C ALA A 40 -6.89 8.98 7.24
N LYS A 41 -7.35 7.98 8.01
CA LYS A 41 -8.38 7.03 7.57
C LYS A 41 -9.68 7.75 7.20
N ASN A 42 -10.15 8.65 8.05
CA ASN A 42 -11.39 9.39 7.82
C ASN A 42 -11.32 10.30 6.59
N VAL A 43 -10.20 11.01 6.40
CA VAL A 43 -9.97 11.85 5.21
C VAL A 43 -9.94 10.97 3.95
N SER A 44 -9.22 9.87 3.97
CA SER A 44 -9.10 8.95 2.84
C SER A 44 -10.44 8.32 2.45
N LEU A 45 -11.27 7.96 3.43
CA LEU A 45 -12.64 7.47 3.18
C LEU A 45 -13.52 8.53 2.51
N LYS A 46 -13.37 9.81 2.88
CA LYS A 46 -14.11 10.91 2.23
C LYS A 46 -13.69 11.06 0.76
N HIS A 47 -12.39 11.07 0.48
CA HIS A 47 -11.86 11.15 -0.88
C HIS A 47 -12.31 9.95 -1.74
N SER A 48 -12.16 8.74 -1.22
CA SER A 48 -12.62 7.51 -1.87
C SER A 48 -14.13 7.54 -2.16
N LYS A 49 -14.94 8.02 -1.21
CA LYS A 49 -16.39 8.21 -1.41
C LYS A 49 -16.71 9.25 -2.48
N GLN A 50 -16.00 10.38 -2.50
CA GLN A 50 -16.18 11.42 -3.52
C GLN A 50 -15.87 10.86 -4.91
N LEU A 51 -14.73 10.20 -5.07
CA LEU A 51 -14.36 9.55 -6.33
C LEU A 51 -15.40 8.51 -6.76
N ARG A 52 -15.91 7.69 -5.83
CA ARG A 52 -16.98 6.72 -6.12
C ARG A 52 -18.24 7.37 -6.67
N VAL A 53 -18.64 8.53 -6.14
CA VAL A 53 -19.81 9.26 -6.64
C VAL A 53 -19.57 9.72 -8.07
N LYS A 54 -18.38 10.26 -8.36
CA LYS A 54 -18.01 10.68 -9.71
C LYS A 54 -17.98 9.50 -10.68
N LEU A 55 -17.26 8.43 -10.35
CA LEU A 55 -17.20 7.21 -11.17
C LEU A 55 -18.53 6.46 -11.33
N ARG A 56 -19.60 6.83 -10.60
CA ARG A 56 -20.96 6.31 -10.82
C ARG A 56 -21.82 7.26 -11.66
N ASN A 57 -21.41 8.51 -11.82
CA ASN A 57 -22.10 9.50 -12.63
C ASN A 57 -21.60 9.41 -14.08
N LYS A 58 -22.44 8.90 -14.98
CA LYS A 58 -22.14 8.74 -16.41
C LYS A 58 -21.79 10.05 -17.14
N GLU A 59 -22.16 11.19 -16.57
CA GLU A 59 -21.89 12.51 -17.13
C GLU A 59 -20.59 13.14 -16.58
N SER A 60 -19.89 12.46 -15.66
CA SER A 60 -18.64 12.98 -15.10
C SER A 60 -17.43 12.68 -15.99
N GLU A 61 -16.45 13.57 -15.96
CA GLU A 61 -15.15 13.36 -16.62
C GLU A 61 -14.46 12.09 -16.08
N GLU A 62 -14.58 11.79 -14.79
CA GLU A 62 -14.00 10.59 -14.21
C GLU A 62 -14.66 9.31 -14.73
N TYR A 63 -15.97 9.31 -14.98
CA TYR A 63 -16.64 8.18 -15.61
C TYR A 63 -16.16 8.01 -17.05
N ASP A 64 -16.20 9.08 -17.85
CA ASP A 64 -15.78 9.05 -19.25
C ASP A 64 -14.33 8.55 -19.40
N ALA A 65 -13.41 9.09 -18.59
CA ALA A 65 -11.99 8.71 -18.61
C ALA A 65 -11.72 7.24 -18.26
N ASN A 66 -12.64 6.55 -17.57
CA ASN A 66 -12.45 5.15 -17.17
C ASN A 66 -13.35 4.18 -17.96
N PHE A 67 -14.40 4.66 -18.62
CA PHE A 67 -15.44 3.81 -19.21
C PHE A 67 -15.83 4.21 -20.65
N SER A 68 -15.05 5.08 -21.32
CA SER A 68 -15.31 5.49 -22.71
C SER A 68 -15.50 4.31 -23.67
N ASP A 69 -14.76 3.22 -23.43
CA ASP A 69 -14.72 2.06 -24.32
C ASP A 69 -15.58 0.89 -23.81
N LEU A 70 -16.33 1.07 -22.72
CA LEU A 70 -17.08 0.01 -22.03
C LEU A 70 -18.05 -0.74 -22.95
N ASP A 71 -18.70 -0.03 -23.87
CA ASP A 71 -19.65 -0.62 -24.81
C ASP A 71 -18.96 -1.44 -25.91
N THR A 72 -17.67 -1.19 -26.16
CA THR A 72 -16.87 -1.88 -27.18
C THR A 72 -16.17 -3.13 -26.66
N LEU A 73 -16.08 -3.30 -25.34
CA LEU A 73 -15.46 -4.46 -24.73
C LEU A 73 -16.21 -5.75 -25.10
N THR A 74 -15.44 -6.75 -25.49
CA THR A 74 -15.93 -8.10 -25.72
C THR A 74 -16.29 -8.79 -24.40
N ARG A 75 -17.10 -9.84 -24.51
CA ARG A 75 -17.46 -10.67 -23.35
C ARG A 75 -16.24 -11.22 -22.62
N ASP A 76 -15.23 -11.68 -23.37
CA ASP A 76 -14.02 -12.25 -22.79
C ASP A 76 -13.19 -11.18 -22.06
N GLU A 77 -13.11 -9.96 -22.60
CA GLU A 77 -12.45 -8.83 -21.94
C GLU A 77 -13.17 -8.42 -20.65
N LEU A 78 -14.51 -8.40 -20.64
CA LEU A 78 -15.30 -8.13 -19.44
C LEU A 78 -15.06 -9.19 -18.37
N ILE A 79 -15.12 -10.47 -18.73
CA ILE A 79 -14.86 -11.58 -17.81
C ILE A 79 -13.46 -11.46 -17.22
N MET A 80 -12.44 -11.28 -18.07
CA MET A 80 -11.06 -11.10 -17.61
C MET A 80 -10.96 -9.92 -16.65
N GLY A 81 -11.52 -8.76 -17.00
CA GLY A 81 -11.47 -7.56 -16.16
C GLY A 81 -12.12 -7.74 -14.80
N VAL A 82 -13.28 -8.43 -14.72
CA VAL A 82 -13.91 -8.76 -13.45
C VAL A 82 -13.03 -9.70 -12.64
N THR A 83 -12.53 -10.78 -13.25
CA THR A 83 -11.65 -11.75 -12.57
C THR A 83 -10.37 -11.11 -12.04
N TYR A 84 -9.73 -10.22 -12.81
CA TYR A 84 -8.53 -9.50 -12.36
C TYR A 84 -8.80 -8.62 -11.15
N GLY A 85 -9.98 -7.99 -11.09
CA GLY A 85 -10.35 -7.16 -9.93
C GLY A 85 -10.61 -7.95 -8.65
N GLU A 86 -10.91 -9.25 -8.74
CA GLU A 86 -11.09 -10.14 -7.59
C GLU A 86 -9.77 -10.77 -7.09
N ILE A 87 -8.64 -10.61 -7.81
CA ILE A 87 -7.33 -11.17 -7.41
C ILE A 87 -6.89 -10.77 -6.00
N PRO A 88 -7.03 -9.51 -5.54
CA PRO A 88 -6.68 -9.14 -4.18
C PRO A 88 -7.42 -9.97 -3.12
N ASP A 89 -8.71 -10.25 -3.35
CA ASP A 89 -9.51 -11.05 -2.42
C ASP A 89 -9.02 -12.51 -2.40
N TYR A 90 -8.68 -13.08 -3.57
CA TYR A 90 -8.10 -14.43 -3.62
C TYR A 90 -6.75 -14.51 -2.92
N ARG A 91 -5.94 -13.43 -2.99
CA ARG A 91 -4.67 -13.35 -2.28
C ARG A 91 -4.90 -13.34 -0.77
N ASP A 92 -5.87 -12.58 -0.28
CA ASP A 92 -6.21 -12.53 1.15
C ASP A 92 -6.73 -13.90 1.64
N GLU A 93 -7.58 -14.58 0.84
CA GLU A 93 -7.99 -15.96 1.09
C GLU A 93 -6.80 -16.93 1.14
N ALA A 94 -5.86 -16.80 0.20
CA ALA A 94 -4.66 -17.63 0.14
C ALA A 94 -3.78 -17.44 1.38
N LEU A 95 -3.61 -16.21 1.85
CA LEU A 95 -2.82 -15.90 3.04
C LEU A 95 -3.40 -16.50 4.32
N LEU A 96 -4.73 -16.63 4.40
CA LEU A 96 -5.42 -17.29 5.52
C LEU A 96 -5.40 -18.81 5.42
N THR A 97 -5.41 -19.35 4.20
CA THR A 97 -5.52 -20.78 3.95
C THR A 97 -4.17 -21.49 3.91
N ILE A 98 -3.12 -20.80 3.47
CA ILE A 98 -1.78 -21.35 3.28
C ILE A 98 -0.91 -20.94 4.48
N PRO A 99 -0.70 -21.86 5.44
CA PRO A 99 0.06 -21.55 6.63
C PRO A 99 1.52 -21.25 6.28
N GLU A 100 2.13 -20.38 7.08
CA GLU A 100 3.57 -20.19 7.07
C GLU A 100 4.22 -21.38 7.76
N LYS A 101 5.18 -22.03 7.10
CA LYS A 101 5.98 -23.08 7.73
C LYS A 101 6.98 -22.43 8.67
N GLU A 102 7.16 -23.03 9.84
CA GLU A 102 8.15 -22.58 10.81
C GLU A 102 9.57 -22.78 10.25
N LEU A 103 10.44 -21.81 10.51
CA LEU A 103 11.87 -21.93 10.20
C LEU A 103 12.54 -22.75 11.31
N PRO A 104 13.54 -23.58 10.97
CA PRO A 104 14.30 -24.31 11.98
C PRO A 104 15.04 -23.35 12.90
N GLU A 105 15.02 -23.57 14.21
CA GLU A 105 15.77 -22.73 15.14
C GLU A 105 17.28 -22.87 14.92
N LEU A 106 18.00 -21.75 14.90
CA LEU A 106 19.45 -21.73 14.93
C LEU A 106 19.93 -21.97 16.36
N PRO A 107 21.02 -22.74 16.56
CA PRO A 107 21.61 -22.92 17.88
C PRO A 107 22.23 -21.62 18.42
N ASP A 108 22.39 -21.53 19.74
CA ASP A 108 23.13 -20.44 20.38
C ASP A 108 24.61 -20.48 19.97
N ASN A 109 25.02 -19.55 19.10
CA ASN A 109 26.32 -19.46 18.39
C ASN A 109 26.45 -20.37 17.15
N PRO A 110 25.66 -20.11 16.09
CA PRO A 110 25.71 -20.91 14.89
C PRO A 110 27.02 -20.69 14.12
N THR A 111 27.57 -21.76 13.56
CA THR A 111 28.69 -21.66 12.61
C THR A 111 28.24 -20.93 11.34
N LEU A 112 29.18 -20.46 10.52
CA LEU A 112 28.86 -19.84 9.22
C LEU A 112 28.09 -20.82 8.32
N GLU A 113 28.52 -22.08 8.27
CA GLU A 113 27.83 -23.14 7.52
C GLU A 113 26.38 -23.33 7.98
N GLN A 114 26.12 -23.29 9.29
CA GLN A 114 24.76 -23.36 9.83
C GLN A 114 23.90 -22.14 9.46
N GLN A 115 24.50 -20.95 9.36
CA GLN A 115 23.80 -19.74 8.91
C GLN A 115 23.48 -19.82 7.42
N GLU A 116 24.42 -20.28 6.59
CA GLU A 116 24.23 -20.49 5.15
C GLU A 116 23.13 -21.53 4.86
N ASP A 117 23.14 -22.65 5.59
CA ASP A 117 22.11 -23.68 5.53
C ASP A 117 20.74 -23.16 5.95
N TYR A 118 20.70 -22.35 7.01
CA TYR A 118 19.46 -21.72 7.47
C TYR A 118 18.87 -20.77 6.43
N GLU A 119 19.68 -19.88 5.87
CA GLU A 119 19.23 -18.95 4.82
C GLU A 119 18.75 -19.69 3.57
N THR A 120 19.45 -20.76 3.18
CA THR A 120 19.03 -21.62 2.06
C THR A 120 17.64 -22.23 2.34
N LYS A 121 17.46 -22.88 3.50
CA LYS A 121 16.17 -23.47 3.89
C LYS A 121 15.06 -22.43 4.04
N ALA A 122 15.38 -21.25 4.60
CA ALA A 122 14.44 -20.16 4.71
C ALA A 122 14.00 -19.64 3.33
N GLY A 123 14.93 -19.54 2.39
CA GLY A 123 14.66 -19.24 0.99
C GLY A 123 13.75 -20.27 0.34
N GLU A 124 14.04 -21.57 0.52
CA GLU A 124 13.22 -22.67 0.01
C GLU A 124 11.79 -22.62 0.57
N ILE A 125 11.63 -22.51 1.89
CA ILE A 125 10.32 -22.43 2.56
C ILE A 125 9.52 -21.21 2.06
N ARG A 126 10.15 -20.04 1.98
CA ARG A 126 9.52 -18.82 1.45
C ARG A 126 9.10 -19.00 -0.01
N GLY A 127 9.96 -19.63 -0.82
CA GLY A 127 9.70 -19.94 -2.23
C GLY A 127 8.53 -20.91 -2.42
N GLU A 128 8.48 -21.99 -1.63
CA GLU A 128 7.37 -22.94 -1.63
C GLU A 128 6.04 -22.27 -1.27
N ARG A 129 6.04 -21.43 -0.24
CA ARG A 129 4.83 -20.69 0.17
C ARG A 129 4.40 -19.70 -0.91
N ALA A 130 5.32 -18.94 -1.47
CA ALA A 130 5.03 -17.98 -2.54
C ALA A 130 4.43 -18.69 -3.76
N LYS A 131 4.97 -19.86 -4.13
CA LYS A 131 4.42 -20.70 -5.19
C LYS A 131 3.02 -21.22 -4.84
N ALA A 132 2.82 -21.76 -3.64
CA ALA A 132 1.51 -22.24 -3.22
C ALA A 132 0.44 -21.14 -3.25
N ILE A 133 0.80 -19.91 -2.86
CA ILE A 133 -0.09 -18.74 -2.95
C ILE A 133 -0.41 -18.41 -4.41
N ALA A 134 0.59 -18.41 -5.29
CA ALA A 134 0.38 -18.16 -6.71
C ALA A 134 -0.53 -19.23 -7.35
N ASP A 135 -0.26 -20.51 -7.09
CA ASP A 135 -1.05 -21.64 -7.59
C ASP A 135 -2.51 -21.56 -7.09
N PHE A 136 -2.73 -21.13 -5.83
CA PHE A 136 -4.07 -20.92 -5.28
C PHE A 136 -4.82 -19.79 -6.00
N ILE A 137 -4.17 -18.64 -6.19
CA ILE A 137 -4.76 -17.48 -6.87
C ILE A 137 -5.13 -17.84 -8.32
N GLU A 138 -4.22 -18.50 -9.04
CA GLU A 138 -4.46 -18.95 -10.41
C GLU A 138 -5.66 -19.89 -10.50
N LYS A 139 -5.70 -20.90 -9.62
CA LYS A 139 -6.83 -21.83 -9.54
C LYS A 139 -8.16 -21.11 -9.28
N ARG A 140 -8.19 -20.16 -8.33
CA ARG A 140 -9.40 -19.39 -8.02
C ARG A 140 -9.83 -18.49 -9.17
N ALA A 141 -8.87 -17.86 -9.84
CA ALA A 141 -9.15 -17.03 -11.01
C ALA A 141 -9.78 -17.85 -12.15
N GLU A 142 -9.26 -19.05 -12.43
CA GLU A 142 -9.82 -19.93 -13.46
C GLU A 142 -11.21 -20.47 -13.08
N GLU A 143 -11.42 -20.84 -11.81
CA GLU A 143 -12.75 -21.22 -11.31
C GLU A 143 -13.77 -20.09 -11.51
N ARG A 144 -13.41 -18.86 -11.16
CA ARG A 144 -14.29 -17.69 -11.28
C ARG A 144 -14.51 -17.27 -12.73
N LYS A 145 -13.48 -17.35 -13.57
CA LYS A 145 -13.62 -17.17 -15.01
C LYS A 145 -14.61 -18.17 -15.62
N ALA A 146 -14.54 -19.44 -15.22
CA ALA A 146 -15.50 -20.46 -15.67
C ALA A 146 -16.93 -20.21 -15.15
N GLU A 147 -17.08 -19.61 -13.97
CA GLU A 147 -18.39 -19.17 -13.46
C GLU A 147 -18.96 -17.98 -14.25
N PHE A 148 -18.15 -16.95 -14.52
CA PHE A 148 -18.57 -15.80 -15.32
C PHE A 148 -18.83 -16.19 -16.77
N ALA A 149 -18.13 -17.18 -17.30
CA ALA A 149 -18.40 -17.75 -18.63
C ALA A 149 -19.77 -18.43 -18.75
N LYS A 150 -20.52 -18.60 -17.66
CA LYS A 150 -21.93 -19.07 -17.68
C LYS A 150 -22.94 -17.91 -17.69
N ILE A 151 -22.48 -16.66 -17.62
CA ILE A 151 -23.33 -15.47 -17.67
C ILE A 151 -23.53 -15.08 -19.14
N ASP A 152 -24.75 -15.26 -19.65
CA ASP A 152 -25.08 -14.91 -21.05
C ASP A 152 -25.41 -13.43 -21.23
N ASP A 153 -25.81 -12.76 -20.14
CA ASP A 153 -26.16 -11.33 -20.13
C ASP A 153 -24.89 -10.45 -20.13
N ILE A 154 -24.60 -9.82 -21.27
CA ILE A 154 -23.45 -8.93 -21.43
C ILE A 154 -23.56 -7.66 -20.59
N ASP A 155 -24.77 -7.13 -20.39
CA ASP A 155 -24.96 -5.90 -19.62
C ASP A 155 -24.72 -6.15 -18.13
N LYS A 156 -25.07 -7.35 -17.66
CA LYS A 156 -24.67 -7.82 -16.34
C LYS A 156 -23.15 -7.93 -16.19
N LEU A 157 -22.44 -8.44 -17.20
CA LEU A 157 -20.97 -8.48 -17.19
C LEU A 157 -20.36 -7.08 -17.19
N ARG A 158 -20.93 -6.12 -17.94
CA ARG A 158 -20.53 -4.71 -17.91
C ARG A 158 -20.75 -4.10 -16.53
N GLU A 159 -21.88 -4.35 -15.87
CA GLU A 159 -22.14 -3.87 -14.51
C GLU A 159 -21.10 -4.40 -13.52
N MET A 160 -20.80 -5.70 -13.57
CA MET A 160 -19.79 -6.32 -12.72
C MET A 160 -18.39 -5.74 -12.99
N TYR A 161 -18.05 -5.53 -14.27
CA TYR A 161 -16.79 -4.92 -14.67
C TYR A 161 -16.68 -3.48 -14.15
N THR A 162 -17.71 -2.65 -14.38
CA THR A 162 -17.78 -1.28 -13.87
C THR A 162 -17.64 -1.26 -12.35
N HIS A 163 -18.33 -2.14 -11.64
CA HIS A 163 -18.23 -2.23 -10.19
C HIS A 163 -16.80 -2.56 -9.72
N SER A 164 -16.16 -3.53 -10.39
CA SER A 164 -14.78 -3.94 -10.15
C SER A 164 -13.80 -2.78 -10.32
N ILE A 165 -13.85 -2.09 -11.47
CA ILE A 165 -13.00 -0.93 -11.76
C ILE A 165 -13.23 0.20 -10.75
N ILE A 166 -14.49 0.50 -10.41
CA ILE A 166 -14.82 1.51 -9.40
C ILE A 166 -14.16 1.17 -8.06
N ASN A 167 -14.28 -0.07 -7.59
CA ASN A 167 -13.70 -0.48 -6.31
C ASN A 167 -12.18 -0.39 -6.34
N MET A 168 -11.55 -0.85 -7.42
CA MET A 168 -10.11 -0.73 -7.62
C MET A 168 -9.65 0.74 -7.54
N LYS A 169 -10.25 1.64 -8.34
CA LYS A 169 -9.93 3.08 -8.33
C LYS A 169 -10.18 3.74 -6.99
N CYS A 170 -11.27 3.39 -6.31
CA CYS A 170 -11.57 3.90 -4.97
C CYS A 170 -10.58 3.40 -3.91
N GLY A 171 -10.06 2.18 -4.04
CA GLY A 171 -9.04 1.59 -3.18
C GLY A 171 -7.65 2.21 -3.41
N GLU A 172 -7.28 2.44 -4.67
CA GLU A 172 -6.08 3.19 -5.06
C GLU A 172 -6.10 4.59 -4.45
N GLU A 173 -7.21 5.33 -4.63
CA GLU A 173 -7.38 6.68 -4.09
C GLU A 173 -7.34 6.71 -2.55
N PHE A 174 -8.02 5.75 -1.90
CA PHE A 174 -7.94 5.60 -0.45
C PHE A 174 -6.49 5.42 0.00
N THR A 175 -5.76 4.47 -0.59
CA THR A 175 -4.38 4.14 -0.19
C THR A 175 -3.44 5.31 -0.43
N ARG A 176 -3.60 6.00 -1.57
CA ARG A 176 -2.82 7.19 -1.93
C ARG A 176 -3.01 8.30 -0.91
N VAL A 177 -4.26 8.75 -0.70
CA VAL A 177 -4.59 9.82 0.25
C VAL A 177 -4.20 9.45 1.67
N PHE A 178 -4.37 8.17 2.05
CA PHE A 178 -4.03 7.70 3.39
C PHE A 178 -2.54 7.87 3.68
N ARG A 179 -1.69 7.39 2.77
CA ARG A 179 -0.22 7.51 2.90
C ARG A 179 0.23 8.96 2.85
N GLU A 180 -0.31 9.73 1.92
CA GLU A 180 -0.02 11.16 1.79
C GLU A 180 -0.37 11.93 3.08
N TYR A 181 -1.53 11.65 3.67
CA TYR A 181 -1.96 12.31 4.91
C TYR A 181 -1.08 11.92 6.11
N GLN A 182 -0.65 10.66 6.19
CA GLN A 182 0.32 10.22 7.20
C GLN A 182 1.65 10.95 7.07
N ILE A 183 2.15 11.15 5.86
CA ILE A 183 3.39 11.91 5.64
C ILE A 183 3.21 13.37 6.03
N TYR A 184 2.10 14.00 5.62
CA TYR A 184 1.76 15.36 5.98
C TYR A 184 1.80 15.56 7.51
N LYS A 185 1.07 14.74 8.28
CA LYS A 185 1.05 14.81 9.75
C LYS A 185 2.37 14.36 10.40
N GLY A 186 3.13 13.54 9.69
CA GLY A 186 4.38 12.93 10.15
C GLY A 186 5.63 13.76 9.89
N THR A 187 5.55 14.89 9.17
CA THR A 187 6.72 15.68 8.76
C THR A 187 6.82 17.01 9.50
N TYR A 188 7.98 17.28 10.09
CA TYR A 188 8.23 18.43 10.97
C TYR A 188 9.49 19.19 10.55
N LEU A 189 9.54 20.50 10.82
CA LEU A 189 10.73 21.34 10.61
C LEU A 189 11.77 21.19 11.72
N ASP A 190 11.38 20.63 12.87
CA ASP A 190 12.25 20.48 14.03
C ASP A 190 12.25 19.05 14.59
N ASN A 191 13.37 18.65 15.18
CA ASN A 191 13.56 17.32 15.77
C ASN A 191 12.80 17.09 17.08
N LYS A 192 12.12 18.12 17.61
CA LYS A 192 11.23 18.00 18.78
C LYS A 192 9.77 17.88 18.35
N PHE A 193 9.49 17.85 17.05
CA PHE A 193 8.17 17.65 16.45
C PHE A 193 7.13 18.68 16.91
N LYS A 194 7.54 19.95 17.01
CA LYS A 194 6.68 21.05 17.46
C LYS A 194 6.07 21.83 16.31
N THR A 195 6.78 21.90 15.19
CA THR A 195 6.40 22.68 14.01
C THR A 195 6.26 21.74 12.83
N LEU A 196 5.03 21.59 12.32
CA LEU A 196 4.78 20.84 11.10
C LEU A 196 5.50 21.49 9.92
N ALA A 197 5.92 20.66 8.96
CA ALA A 197 6.57 21.13 7.74
C ALA A 197 5.60 21.74 6.72
N PHE A 198 4.30 21.46 6.88
CA PHE A 198 3.24 21.95 6.00
C PHE A 198 2.11 22.49 6.88
N GLU A 199 1.56 23.64 6.50
CA GLU A 199 0.45 24.30 7.18
C GLU A 199 -0.87 23.58 6.92
N SER A 200 -1.02 23.00 5.73
CA SER A 200 -2.23 22.27 5.31
C SER A 200 -1.92 21.02 4.48
N PHE A 201 -2.93 20.16 4.34
CA PHE A 201 -2.81 19.00 3.45
C PHE A 201 -2.82 19.41 1.98
N GLU A 202 -3.50 20.51 1.64
CA GLU A 202 -3.52 21.11 0.31
C GLU A 202 -2.12 21.58 -0.10
N GLU A 203 -1.39 22.26 0.79
CA GLU A 203 0.00 22.67 0.55
C GLU A 203 0.90 21.47 0.28
N PHE A 204 0.77 20.42 1.09
CA PHE A 204 1.48 19.15 0.85
C PHE A 204 1.11 18.57 -0.52
N ASN A 205 -0.16 18.65 -0.92
CA ASN A 205 -0.61 18.12 -2.21
C ASN A 205 -0.08 18.89 -3.43
N GLU A 206 0.23 20.17 -3.28
CA GLU A 206 0.83 20.99 -4.33
C GLU A 206 2.35 20.77 -4.47
N CYS A 207 2.98 20.06 -3.54
CA CYS A 207 4.41 19.75 -3.61
C CYS A 207 4.77 18.91 -4.84
N ALA A 208 6.01 19.09 -5.31
CA ALA A 208 6.55 18.31 -6.42
C ALA A 208 6.52 16.79 -6.12
N PRO A 209 6.16 15.93 -7.10
CA PRO A 209 6.07 14.49 -6.91
C PRO A 209 7.35 13.85 -6.35
N GLN A 210 8.53 14.35 -6.74
CA GLN A 210 9.83 13.87 -6.27
C GLN A 210 10.02 14.10 -4.76
N LEU A 211 9.54 15.25 -4.26
CA LEU A 211 9.58 15.55 -2.84
C LEU A 211 8.67 14.59 -2.06
N LYS A 212 7.42 14.41 -2.52
CA LYS A 212 6.49 13.46 -1.91
C LYS A 212 7.06 12.04 -1.88
N ALA A 213 7.67 11.59 -2.98
CA ALA A 213 8.30 10.28 -3.07
C ALA A 213 9.47 10.12 -2.09
N THR A 214 10.28 11.18 -1.91
CA THR A 214 11.38 11.18 -0.94
C THR A 214 10.85 11.09 0.49
N LEU A 215 9.81 11.86 0.82
CA LEU A 215 9.19 11.82 2.15
C LEU A 215 8.46 10.49 2.42
N LEU A 216 7.78 9.94 1.43
CA LEU A 216 7.15 8.60 1.51
C LEU A 216 8.21 7.52 1.73
N SER A 217 9.31 7.54 0.98
CA SER A 217 10.40 6.60 1.17
C SER A 217 11.03 6.74 2.57
N ALA A 218 11.17 7.97 3.06
CA ALA A 218 11.66 8.20 4.41
C ALA A 218 10.70 7.64 5.47
N TYR A 219 9.39 7.81 5.28
CA TYR A 219 8.34 7.33 6.18
C TYR A 219 8.24 5.79 6.20
N VAL A 220 8.22 5.15 5.01
CA VAL A 220 8.14 3.68 4.90
C VAL A 220 9.39 3.01 5.45
N ASN A 221 10.56 3.63 5.24
CA ASN A 221 11.85 3.13 5.73
C ASN A 221 12.24 3.76 7.08
N LEU A 222 11.27 3.95 7.98
CA LEU A 222 11.49 4.24 9.39
C LEU A 222 11.91 2.95 10.13
N GLU A 223 12.98 2.32 9.65
CA GLU A 223 13.59 1.19 10.36
C GLU A 223 14.43 1.72 11.54
N LEU A 224 14.37 1.02 12.67
CA LEU A 224 15.27 1.22 13.80
C LEU A 224 16.49 0.34 13.56
N SER A 225 17.66 0.91 13.29
CA SER A 225 18.89 0.12 13.26
C SER A 225 19.42 -0.12 14.68
N GLY A 226 20.23 -1.17 14.85
CA GLY A 226 20.84 -1.46 16.16
C GLY A 226 21.80 -0.37 16.66
N GLU A 227 22.30 0.50 15.77
CA GLU A 227 23.10 1.67 16.17
C GLU A 227 22.21 2.80 16.73
N ASP A 228 20.99 2.92 16.22
CA ASP A 228 20.04 3.95 16.62
C ASP A 228 19.50 3.76 18.05
N LEU A 229 19.47 2.51 18.52
CA LEU A 229 19.07 2.15 19.88
C LEU A 229 20.17 2.39 20.94
N LYS A 230 21.40 2.69 20.52
CA LYS A 230 22.54 2.94 21.42
C LYS A 230 22.62 4.38 21.91
N ASN A 231 22.03 5.33 21.18
CA ASN A 231 21.98 6.76 21.53
C ASN A 231 20.69 7.16 22.25
#